data_AF-A0A2U1VYX7-F1
#
_entry.id   AF-A0A2U1VYX7-F1
#
_cell.length_a   1.000
_cell.length_b   1.000
_cell.length_c   1.000
_cell.angle_alpha   90.00
_cell.angle_beta   90.00
_cell.angle_gamma   90.00
#
_symmetry.space_group_name_H-M   'P 1'
#
loop_
_entity.id
_entity.type
_entity.pdbx_description
1 polymer ?
#
loop_
_entity_poly.entity_id
_entity_poly.type
_entity_poly.pdbx_seq_one_letter_code
_entity_poly.pdbx_strand_id
1 'polypeptide(L)'
;DLGRIPQDVYAVGAEKDHIVPWDAAWRVTRLLKGSTVRYVLASSGHIAGIINPPGGKGTYWINDAGEPGATAQAWREKATAHSGSWWTDWTAWLAERSGRKGKPPTLGSAAHPPLADAPGTYVLEK
;
A
#
# COMPACT_ATOMS: atom_id res chain seq x y z
N ASP A 1 12.89 14.89 10.26
CA ASP A 1 13.37 14.53 8.91
C ASP A 1 12.81 13.16 8.56
N LEU A 2 12.06 13.07 7.45
CA LEU A 2 11.46 11.82 6.94
C LEU A 2 12.52 10.84 6.41
N GLY A 3 13.71 11.32 6.04
CA GLY A 3 14.83 10.48 5.61
C GLY A 3 15.40 9.56 6.69
N ARG A 4 14.98 9.74 7.95
CA ARG A 4 15.40 8.90 9.09
C ARG A 4 14.58 7.63 9.28
N ILE A 5 13.57 7.37 8.45
CA ILE A 5 12.79 6.14 8.47
C ILE A 5 13.58 5.08 7.69
N PRO A 6 14.04 3.98 8.34
CA PRO A 6 14.83 2.94 7.67
C PRO A 6 13.99 1.77 7.14
N GLN A 7 12.72 1.66 7.52
CA GLN A 7 11.88 0.54 7.13
C GLN A 7 11.52 0.62 5.65
N ASP A 8 11.38 -0.54 4.99
CA ASP A 8 10.80 -0.59 3.66
C ASP A 8 9.37 -0.05 3.66
N VAL A 9 9.00 0.67 2.60
CA VAL A 9 7.69 1.31 2.47
C VAL A 9 7.00 0.84 1.20
N TYR A 10 5.74 0.44 1.34
CA TYR A 10 4.84 0.21 0.24
C TYR A 10 3.85 1.38 0.17
N ALA A 11 3.84 2.09 -0.96
CA ALA A 11 3.03 3.28 -1.15
C ALA A 11 2.13 3.12 -2.39
N VAL A 12 0.88 3.55 -2.26
CA VAL A 12 -0.13 3.41 -3.33
C VAL A 12 -0.78 4.75 -3.59
N GLY A 13 -0.84 5.15 -4.86
CA GLY A 13 -1.71 6.22 -5.33
C GLY A 13 -2.79 5.68 -6.26
N ALA A 14 -3.79 6.50 -6.57
CA ALA A 14 -4.82 6.18 -7.56
C ALA A 14 -4.81 7.21 -8.70
N GLU A 15 -4.78 6.74 -9.95
CA GLU A 15 -4.51 7.53 -11.16
C GLU A 15 -5.51 8.68 -11.36
N LYS A 16 -6.77 8.48 -10.98
CA LYS A 16 -7.85 9.47 -11.10
C LYS A 16 -8.29 10.04 -9.75
N ASP A 17 -7.42 9.96 -8.74
CA ASP A 17 -7.68 10.53 -7.43
C ASP A 17 -7.52 12.06 -7.46
N HIS A 18 -8.61 12.76 -7.17
CA HIS A 18 -8.65 14.21 -7.09
C HIS A 18 -8.50 14.74 -5.65
N ILE A 19 -8.54 13.86 -4.66
CA ILE A 19 -8.34 14.18 -3.24
C ILE A 19 -6.86 14.10 -2.92
N VAL A 20 -6.20 13.02 -3.33
CA VAL A 20 -4.76 12.81 -3.19
C VAL A 20 -4.16 12.54 -4.57
N PRO A 21 -3.79 13.60 -5.33
CA PRO A 21 -3.17 13.43 -6.64
C PRO A 21 -1.97 12.47 -6.56
N TRP A 22 -1.95 11.46 -7.42
CA TRP A 22 -0.97 10.37 -7.32
C TRP A 22 0.47 10.85 -7.54
N ASP A 23 0.68 11.90 -8.33
CA ASP A 23 2.00 12.50 -8.55
C ASP A 23 2.53 13.22 -7.30
N ALA A 24 1.62 13.77 -6.47
CA ALA A 24 1.95 14.27 -5.15
C ALA A 24 2.26 13.12 -4.18
N ALA A 25 1.45 12.04 -4.18
CA ALA A 25 1.70 10.85 -3.36
C ALA A 25 3.04 10.19 -3.70
N TRP A 26 3.39 10.08 -5.00
CA TRP A 26 4.65 9.53 -5.49
C TRP A 26 5.89 10.23 -4.90
N ARG A 27 5.78 11.50 -4.50
CA ARG A 27 6.91 12.24 -3.87
C ARG A 27 7.41 11.58 -2.59
N VAL A 28 6.64 10.70 -1.95
CA VAL A 28 7.10 9.86 -0.83
C VAL A 28 8.39 9.09 -1.17
N THR A 29 8.56 8.68 -2.43
CA THR A 29 9.77 8.02 -2.95
C THR A 29 11.02 8.91 -2.90
N ARG A 30 10.85 10.23 -2.76
CA ARG A 30 11.94 11.22 -2.65
C ARG A 30 12.20 11.66 -1.22
N LEU A 31 11.16 11.62 -0.39
CA LEU A 31 11.20 12.07 0.99
C LEU A 31 11.79 11.01 1.91
N LEU A 32 11.47 9.74 1.67
CA LEU A 32 11.93 8.60 2.47
C LEU A 32 13.30 8.08 1.99
N LYS A 33 14.34 8.93 2.07
CA LYS A 33 15.70 8.60 1.60
C LYS A 33 16.36 7.44 2.35
N GLY A 34 15.91 7.13 3.56
CA GLY A 34 16.40 6.00 4.36
C GLY A 34 15.70 4.66 4.05
N SER A 35 14.66 4.67 3.22
CA SER A 35 13.80 3.52 2.94
C SER A 35 13.94 3.04 1.50
N THR A 36 13.69 1.75 1.29
CA THR A 36 13.30 1.24 -0.04
C THR A 36 11.80 1.47 -0.22
N VAL A 37 11.41 2.29 -1.20
CA VAL A 37 9.99 2.60 -1.46
C VAL A 37 9.50 1.84 -2.69
N ARG A 38 8.57 0.91 -2.52
CA ARG A 38 7.78 0.32 -3.60
C ARG A 38 6.55 1.20 -3.84
N TYR A 39 6.54 1.94 -4.94
CA TYR A 39 5.39 2.74 -5.34
C TYR A 39 4.51 1.97 -6.32
N VAL A 40 3.21 2.00 -6.12
CA VAL A 40 2.20 1.38 -6.97
C VAL A 40 1.13 2.40 -7.33
N LEU A 41 0.69 2.39 -8.58
CA LEU A 41 -0.39 3.24 -9.04
C LEU A 41 -1.60 2.37 -9.39
N ALA A 42 -2.70 2.52 -8.67
CA ALA A 42 -3.97 1.89 -9.00
C ALA A 42 -4.73 2.71 -10.06
N SER A 43 -5.44 2.04 -10.96
CA SER A 43 -6.44 2.69 -11.82
C SER A 43 -7.63 3.21 -10.99
N SER A 44 -8.45 4.09 -11.58
CA SER A 44 -9.66 4.68 -10.96
C SER A 44 -9.37 5.79 -9.93
N GLY A 45 -10.42 6.29 -9.27
CA GLY A 45 -10.37 7.38 -8.29
C GLY A 45 -10.18 6.91 -6.85
N HIS A 46 -10.18 7.84 -5.89
CA HIS A 46 -9.81 7.61 -4.48
C HIS A 46 -10.34 6.29 -3.87
N ILE A 47 -11.66 6.12 -3.79
CA ILE A 47 -12.25 4.92 -3.16
C ILE A 47 -12.10 3.70 -4.08
N ALA A 48 -12.49 3.83 -5.35
CA ALA A 48 -12.57 2.70 -6.28
C ALA A 48 -11.18 2.14 -6.69
N GLY A 49 -10.12 2.95 -6.61
CA GLY A 49 -8.76 2.52 -6.86
C GLY A 49 -8.12 1.84 -5.65
N ILE A 50 -8.39 2.34 -4.44
CA ILE A 50 -7.83 1.80 -3.21
C ILE A 50 -8.59 0.54 -2.75
N ILE A 51 -9.93 0.60 -2.74
CA ILE A 51 -10.80 -0.52 -2.39
C ILE A 51 -11.11 -1.34 -3.64
N ASN A 52 -10.13 -2.15 -4.05
CA ASN A 52 -10.23 -3.03 -5.22
C ASN A 52 -9.87 -4.47 -4.82
N PRO A 53 -10.83 -5.33 -4.45
CA PRO A 53 -10.53 -6.69 -4.02
C PRO A 53 -10.07 -7.60 -5.20
N PRO A 54 -9.21 -8.60 -4.93
CA PRO A 54 -8.85 -9.62 -5.91
C PRO A 54 -10.07 -10.31 -6.52
N GLY A 55 -9.98 -10.66 -7.81
CA GLY A 55 -11.11 -11.18 -8.59
C GLY A 55 -12.01 -10.10 -9.21
N GLY A 56 -11.82 -8.84 -8.83
CA GLY A 56 -12.46 -7.68 -9.43
C GLY A 56 -11.80 -7.20 -10.73
N LYS A 57 -12.32 -6.08 -11.26
CA LYS A 57 -11.75 -5.37 -12.42
C LYS A 57 -10.74 -4.32 -11.95
N GLY A 58 -9.74 -4.04 -12.78
CA GLY A 58 -8.79 -2.99 -12.51
C GLY A 58 -7.50 -3.16 -13.29
N THR A 59 -6.68 -2.13 -13.23
CA THR A 59 -5.29 -2.16 -13.67
C THR A 59 -4.47 -1.45 -12.60
N TYR A 60 -3.24 -1.89 -12.40
CA TYR A 60 -2.27 -1.17 -11.60
C TYR A 60 -0.93 -1.14 -12.31
N TRP A 61 -0.09 -0.16 -11.95
CA TRP A 61 1.23 0.02 -12.53
C TRP A 61 2.29 -0.08 -11.44
N ILE A 62 3.37 -0.80 -11.75
CA ILE A 62 4.56 -0.96 -10.91
C ILE A 62 5.82 -0.85 -11.77
N ASN A 63 6.94 -0.48 -11.15
CA ASN A 63 8.25 -0.60 -11.77
C ASN A 63 9.01 -1.77 -11.14
N ASP A 64 9.18 -2.86 -11.90
CA ASP A 64 9.89 -4.06 -11.43
C ASP A 64 11.38 -3.80 -11.16
N ALA A 65 11.98 -2.83 -11.85
CA ALA A 65 13.37 -2.44 -11.64
C ALA A 65 13.59 -1.62 -10.36
N GLY A 66 12.53 -1.22 -9.65
CA GLY A 66 12.60 -0.49 -8.38
C GLY A 66 13.07 0.97 -8.50
N GLU A 67 13.34 1.48 -9.69
CA GLU A 67 13.76 2.86 -9.87
C GLU A 67 12.56 3.82 -9.75
N PRO A 68 12.63 4.84 -8.87
CA PRO A 68 11.56 5.82 -8.78
C PRO A 68 11.45 6.69 -10.04
N GLY A 69 12.45 6.73 -10.93
CA GLY A 69 12.46 7.68 -12.07
C GLY A 69 12.81 9.11 -11.61
N ALA A 70 12.99 10.06 -12.52
CA ALA A 70 13.32 11.46 -12.17
C ALA A 70 12.09 12.26 -11.68
N THR A 71 10.93 12.01 -12.29
CA THR A 71 9.63 12.62 -11.99
C THR A 71 8.57 11.54 -11.90
N ALA A 72 7.39 11.88 -11.36
CA ALA A 72 6.25 10.97 -11.33
C ALA A 72 5.84 10.50 -12.74
N GLN A 73 5.89 11.39 -13.73
CA GLN A 73 5.59 11.07 -15.12
C GLN A 73 6.63 10.11 -15.71
N ALA A 74 7.93 10.36 -15.49
CA ALA A 74 8.99 9.45 -15.93
C ALA A 74 8.91 8.08 -15.24
N TRP A 75 8.44 8.03 -13.99
CA TRP A 75 8.11 6.77 -13.32
C TRP A 75 6.96 6.05 -14.06
N ARG A 76 5.88 6.76 -14.34
CA ARG A 76 4.67 6.22 -14.97
C ARG A 76 4.89 5.71 -16.39
N GLU A 77 5.76 6.35 -17.17
CA GLU A 77 6.13 5.94 -18.52
C GLU A 77 6.90 4.62 -18.54
N LYS A 78 7.69 4.35 -17.51
CA LYS A 78 8.47 3.11 -17.36
C LYS A 78 7.72 2.00 -16.63
N ALA A 79 6.60 2.33 -15.98
CA ALA A 79 5.85 1.37 -15.18
C ALA A 79 5.07 0.38 -16.05
N THR A 80 5.17 -0.90 -15.71
CA THR A 80 4.45 -1.99 -16.37
C THR A 80 3.02 -2.03 -15.88
N ALA A 81 2.06 -2.22 -16.78
CA ALA A 81 0.65 -2.38 -16.45
C ALA A 81 0.33 -3.84 -16.10
N HIS A 82 -0.37 -4.06 -14.99
CA HIS A 82 -0.83 -5.37 -14.53
C HIS A 82 -2.35 -5.34 -14.39
N SER A 83 -3.02 -6.38 -14.88
CA SER A 83 -4.46 -6.51 -14.75
C SER A 83 -4.85 -6.99 -13.34
N GLY A 84 -6.03 -6.56 -12.88
CA GLY A 84 -6.59 -6.94 -11.59
C GLY A 84 -6.29 -5.95 -10.46
N SER A 85 -6.26 -6.47 -9.24
CA SER A 85 -6.07 -5.70 -8.01
C SER A 85 -4.61 -5.58 -7.63
N TRP A 86 -4.19 -4.39 -7.18
CA TRP A 86 -2.86 -4.18 -6.60
C TRP A 86 -2.67 -4.90 -5.25
N TRP A 87 -3.74 -5.38 -4.60
CA TRP A 87 -3.63 -6.11 -3.34
C TRP A 87 -2.82 -7.39 -3.48
N THR A 88 -2.82 -8.03 -4.67
CA THR A 88 -2.00 -9.24 -4.90
C THR A 88 -0.51 -8.92 -4.89
N ASP A 89 -0.12 -7.78 -5.46
CA ASP A 89 1.25 -7.27 -5.40
C ASP A 89 1.66 -6.92 -3.96
N TRP A 90 0.80 -6.20 -3.24
CA TRP A 90 1.06 -5.82 -1.86
C TRP A 90 1.20 -7.02 -0.93
N THR A 91 0.29 -8.00 -1.03
CA THR A 91 0.32 -9.19 -0.18
C THR A 91 1.52 -10.09 -0.49
N ALA A 92 1.97 -10.17 -1.75
CA ALA A 92 3.22 -10.83 -2.10
C ALA A 92 4.44 -10.12 -1.49
N TRP A 93 4.53 -8.80 -1.64
CA TRP A 93 5.59 -7.97 -1.04
C TRP A 93 5.62 -8.08 0.49
N LEU A 94 4.45 -8.12 1.14
CA LEU A 94 4.33 -8.24 2.59
C LEU A 94 4.69 -9.64 3.08
N ALA A 95 4.38 -10.69 2.32
CA ALA A 95 4.65 -12.07 2.72
C ALA A 95 6.16 -12.32 2.94
N GLU A 96 7.02 -11.77 2.09
CA GLU A 96 8.49 -11.82 2.24
C GLU A 96 8.98 -11.16 3.53
N ARG A 97 8.19 -10.23 4.07
CA ARG A 97 8.50 -9.41 5.26
C ARG A 97 7.78 -9.88 6.53
N SER A 98 6.98 -10.94 6.44
CA SER A 98 6.11 -11.41 7.54
C SER A 98 6.66 -12.63 8.28
N GLY A 99 7.89 -13.07 7.95
CA GLY A 99 8.50 -14.24 8.57
C GLY A 99 7.82 -15.56 8.18
N ARG A 100 8.05 -16.61 8.98
CA ARG A 100 7.52 -17.96 8.70
C ARG A 100 6.06 -18.06 9.10
N LYS A 101 5.28 -18.80 8.32
CA LYS A 101 3.89 -19.14 8.67
C LYS A 101 3.86 -20.04 9.90
N GLY A 102 2.88 -19.82 10.77
CA GLY A 102 2.64 -20.59 11.98
C GLY A 102 1.18 -20.61 12.37
N LYS A 103 0.84 -21.40 13.40
CA LYS A 103 -0.52 -21.42 13.97
C LYS A 103 -0.84 -20.02 14.52
N PRO A 104 -2.05 -19.49 14.28
CA PRO A 104 -2.44 -18.21 14.86
C PRO A 104 -2.39 -18.27 16.41
N PRO A 105 -1.92 -17.22 17.08
CA PRO A 105 -1.99 -17.12 18.53
C PRO A 105 -3.45 -16.97 18.99
N THR A 106 -3.69 -17.15 20.29
CA THR A 106 -4.97 -16.78 20.91
C THR A 106 -5.20 -15.28 20.80
N LEU A 107 -6.47 -14.85 20.79
CA LEU A 107 -6.81 -13.42 20.82
C LEU A 107 -6.42 -12.82 22.17
N GLY A 108 -5.65 -11.72 22.12
CA GLY A 108 -5.19 -11.01 23.31
C GLY A 108 -4.06 -11.72 24.07
N SER A 109 -3.82 -11.25 25.29
CA SER A 109 -2.83 -11.78 26.23
C SER A 109 -3.24 -11.45 27.67
N ALA A 110 -2.53 -11.93 28.69
CA ALA A 110 -2.80 -11.55 30.07
C ALA A 110 -2.67 -10.03 30.32
N ALA A 111 -1.72 -9.37 29.64
CA ALA A 111 -1.53 -7.92 29.72
C ALA A 111 -2.55 -7.15 28.86
N HIS A 112 -3.16 -7.79 27.87
CA HIS A 112 -4.12 -7.20 26.93
C HIS A 112 -5.28 -8.17 26.68
N PRO A 113 -6.17 -8.38 27.67
CA PRO A 113 -7.28 -9.31 27.52
C PRO A 113 -8.27 -8.80 26.46
N PRO A 114 -8.96 -9.70 25.73
CA PRO A 114 -10.06 -9.30 24.86
C PRO A 114 -11.13 -8.53 25.64
N LEU A 115 -11.60 -7.40 25.09
CA LEU A 115 -12.56 -6.53 25.77
C LEU A 115 -13.99 -6.70 25.24
N ALA A 116 -14.13 -6.88 23.92
CA ALA A 116 -15.39 -7.12 23.23
C ALA A 116 -15.10 -7.71 21.84
N ASP A 117 -16.13 -8.24 21.19
CA ASP A 117 -16.04 -8.66 19.79
C ASP A 117 -15.85 -7.45 18.86
N ALA A 118 -15.10 -7.65 17.77
CA ALA A 118 -15.05 -6.67 16.68
C ALA A 118 -16.47 -6.47 16.09
N PRO A 119 -16.85 -5.24 15.68
CA PRO A 119 -15.99 -4.08 15.44
C PRO A 119 -15.81 -3.14 16.65
N GLY A 120 -16.25 -3.55 17.85
CA GLY A 120 -16.20 -2.71 19.05
C GLY A 120 -17.27 -1.62 19.07
N THR A 121 -17.09 -0.63 19.95
CA THR A 121 -18.12 0.39 20.23
C THR A 121 -17.83 1.74 19.58
N TYR A 122 -16.56 2.15 19.47
CA TYR A 122 -16.20 3.50 18.99
C TYR A 122 -16.64 3.78 17.55
N VAL A 123 -16.65 2.77 16.68
CA VAL A 123 -17.13 2.93 15.29
C VAL A 123 -18.64 3.19 15.20
N LEU A 124 -19.40 2.94 16.27
CA LEU A 124 -20.86 3.10 16.34
C LEU A 124 -21.29 4.41 17.01
N GLU A 125 -20.35 5.20 17.52
CA GLU A 125 -20.62 6.51 18.10
C GLU A 125 -21.14 7.49 17.02
N LYS A 126 -21.95 8.46 17.45
CA LYS A 126 -22.66 9.40 16.58
C LYS A 126 -22.18 10.83 16.77
#